data_AF-A0A382T5F3-F1
#
_entry.id   AF-A0A382T5F3-F1
#
_cell.length_a   1.000
_cell.length_b   1.000
_cell.length_c   1.000
_cell.angle_alpha   90.00
_cell.angle_beta   90.00
_cell.angle_gamma   90.00
#
_symmetry.space_group_name_H-M   'P 1'
#
loop_
_entity.id
_entity.type
_entity.pdbx_description
1 polymer ?
#
loop_
_entity_poly.entity_id
_entity_poly.type
_entity_poly.pdbx_seq_one_letter_code
_entity_poly.pdbx_strand_id
1 'polypeptide(L)'
;MSLSMRIGLGQFNELTDEMCQFIKQIGCDDFLMNTPRMSGDHQWEVADLAALKAKAEQYELRLMALENVPISFYDKIMLGLNRREQQLEYMATTVRNMGKVGIPILGYHWIPNSVWRTPEPATVRGGAKASRFELAPHVDAPLSFGREFTAEEMWDNYCWYLDRILPVAEEAGVRLALHPD
;
A
#
# COMPACT_ATOMS: atom_id res chain seq x y z
N MET A 1 5.70 20.27 -20.25
CA MET A 1 4.22 20.33 -20.37
C MET A 1 3.65 19.42 -19.30
N SER A 2 2.65 19.85 -18.51
CA SER A 2 1.93 18.93 -17.63
C SER A 2 1.24 17.89 -18.50
N LEU A 3 1.54 16.61 -18.31
CA LEU A 3 0.80 15.54 -18.97
C LEU A 3 -0.66 15.61 -18.51
N SER A 4 -1.62 15.66 -19.43
CA SER A 4 -3.06 15.67 -19.09
C SER A 4 -3.50 14.39 -18.40
N MET A 5 -2.79 13.29 -18.66
CA MET A 5 -2.95 11.99 -18.01
C MET A 5 -1.58 11.32 -17.93
N ARG A 6 -1.28 10.73 -16.77
CA ARG A 6 -0.04 10.01 -16.52
C ARG A 6 -0.34 8.52 -16.49
N ILE A 7 0.30 7.76 -17.37
CA ILE A 7 0.18 6.30 -17.43
C ILE A 7 1.36 5.71 -16.67
N GLY A 8 1.09 4.78 -15.76
CA GLY A 8 2.11 4.04 -15.06
C GLY A 8 1.76 2.57 -14.88
N LEU A 9 2.79 1.76 -14.68
CA LEU A 9 2.65 0.34 -14.40
C LEU A 9 2.63 0.08 -12.89
N GLY A 10 1.92 -0.95 -12.43
CA GLY A 10 1.79 -1.24 -11.02
C GLY A 10 1.51 -2.69 -10.65
N GLN A 11 1.42 -2.87 -9.33
CA GLN A 11 1.20 -4.09 -8.53
C GLN A 11 2.30 -5.16 -8.57
N PHE A 12 3.57 -4.76 -8.46
CA PHE A 12 4.71 -5.64 -8.18
C PHE A 12 5.49 -5.17 -6.94
N ASN A 13 6.22 -6.09 -6.29
CA ASN A 13 6.89 -5.84 -5.00
C ASN A 13 8.43 -5.77 -5.07
N GLU A 14 9.03 -6.02 -6.23
CA GLU A 14 10.47 -5.93 -6.46
C GLU A 14 10.76 -5.15 -7.74
N LEU A 15 11.71 -4.21 -7.66
CA LEU A 15 12.16 -3.42 -8.82
C LEU A 15 13.42 -4.06 -9.40
N THR A 16 13.24 -5.02 -10.30
CA THR A 16 14.34 -5.65 -11.05
C THR A 16 14.71 -4.83 -12.29
N ASP A 17 15.87 -5.10 -12.87
CA ASP A 17 16.31 -4.44 -14.11
C ASP A 17 15.39 -4.80 -15.29
N GLU A 18 14.93 -6.05 -15.35
CA GLU A 18 13.93 -6.54 -16.30
C GLU A 18 12.60 -5.79 -16.14
N MET A 19 12.13 -5.58 -14.91
CA MET A 19 10.91 -4.81 -14.66
C MET A 19 11.06 -3.35 -15.11
N CYS A 20 12.19 -2.71 -14.82
CA CYS A 20 12.46 -1.35 -15.29
C CYS A 20 12.41 -1.26 -16.82
N GLN A 21 13.07 -2.19 -17.51
CA GLN A 21 13.05 -2.25 -18.98
C GLN A 21 11.63 -2.49 -19.51
N PHE A 22 10.88 -3.41 -18.89
CA PHE A 22 9.52 -3.72 -19.28
C PHE A 22 8.59 -2.49 -19.19
N ILE A 23 8.66 -1.71 -18.10
CA ILE A 23 7.89 -0.47 -17.93
C ILE A 23 8.13 0.49 -19.10
N LYS A 24 9.39 0.68 -19.51
CA LYS A 24 9.75 1.53 -20.65
C LYS A 24 9.24 0.96 -21.98
N GLN A 25 9.34 -0.35 -22.18
CA GLN A 25 8.91 -1.02 -23.40
C GLN A 25 7.41 -0.90 -23.65
N ILE A 26 6.59 -0.86 -22.59
CA ILE A 26 5.15 -0.63 -22.69
C ILE A 26 4.77 0.87 -22.77
N GLY A 27 5.76 1.76 -22.92
CA GLY A 27 5.56 3.20 -23.09
C GLY A 27 5.21 3.95 -21.80
N CYS A 28 5.50 3.37 -20.64
CA CYS A 28 5.29 4.03 -19.35
C CYS A 28 6.60 4.65 -18.84
N ASP A 29 6.46 5.76 -18.14
CA ASP A 29 7.56 6.40 -17.41
C ASP A 29 7.29 6.44 -15.90
N ASP A 30 6.05 6.17 -15.50
CA ASP A 30 5.64 6.16 -14.10
C ASP A 30 5.41 4.72 -13.66
N PHE A 31 5.59 4.49 -12.37
CA PHE A 31 5.16 3.25 -11.76
C PHE A 31 4.78 3.43 -10.30
N LEU A 32 4.08 2.42 -9.79
CA LEU A 32 3.83 2.21 -8.38
C LEU A 32 4.26 0.80 -7.99
N MET A 33 4.63 0.61 -6.73
CA MET A 33 4.96 -0.71 -6.20
C MET A 33 4.00 -1.11 -5.11
N ASN A 34 3.65 -2.40 -5.07
CA ASN A 34 2.82 -2.96 -4.03
C ASN A 34 3.62 -3.67 -2.95
N THR A 35 3.58 -3.13 -1.73
CA THR A 35 4.33 -3.59 -0.56
C THR A 35 5.76 -3.99 -0.94
N PRO A 36 6.56 -3.01 -1.39
CA PRO A 36 7.93 -3.26 -1.83
C PRO A 36 8.72 -3.97 -0.73
N ARG A 37 9.52 -4.97 -1.12
CA ARG A 37 10.38 -5.68 -0.18
C ARG A 37 11.55 -4.78 0.22
N MET A 38 11.42 -4.16 1.39
CA MET A 38 12.44 -3.30 2.00
C MET A 38 12.78 -3.82 3.38
N SER A 39 13.91 -3.36 3.93
CA SER A 39 14.34 -3.76 5.25
C SER A 39 13.45 -3.15 6.35
N GLY A 40 13.47 -3.76 7.53
CA GLY A 40 12.74 -3.28 8.70
C GLY A 40 11.33 -3.86 8.87
N ASP A 41 10.90 -3.95 10.12
CA ASP A 41 9.65 -4.62 10.51
C ASP A 41 8.52 -3.65 10.88
N HIS A 42 8.82 -2.35 10.96
CA HIS A 42 7.92 -1.35 11.57
C HIS A 42 7.76 -0.06 10.77
N GLN A 43 8.78 0.36 10.04
CA GLN A 43 8.77 1.61 9.26
C GLN A 43 9.72 1.49 8.06
N TRP A 44 9.59 2.41 7.10
CA TRP A 44 10.56 2.52 6.00
C TRP A 44 11.60 3.61 6.26
N GLU A 45 12.86 3.26 6.07
CA GLU A 45 13.99 4.17 6.23
C GLU A 45 14.25 4.99 4.97
N VAL A 46 14.77 6.20 5.15
CA VAL A 46 15.15 7.11 4.04
C VAL A 46 16.11 6.42 3.07
N ALA A 47 17.07 5.64 3.60
CA ALA A 47 18.08 4.97 2.80
C ALA A 47 17.47 3.95 1.82
N ASP A 48 16.52 3.14 2.29
CA ASP A 48 15.86 2.13 1.45
C ASP A 48 14.98 2.78 0.37
N LEU A 49 14.20 3.80 0.75
CA LEU A 49 13.38 4.57 -0.17
C LEU A 49 14.22 5.30 -1.22
N ALA A 50 15.34 5.91 -0.81
CA ALA A 50 16.25 6.62 -1.69
C ALA A 50 16.96 5.66 -2.67
N ALA A 51 17.37 4.47 -2.20
CA ALA A 51 17.97 3.45 -3.05
C ALA A 51 16.98 2.97 -4.13
N LEU A 52 15.71 2.75 -3.74
CA LEU A 52 14.66 2.36 -4.68
C LEU A 52 14.41 3.44 -5.74
N LYS A 53 14.32 4.70 -5.31
CA LYS A 53 14.16 5.85 -6.22
C LYS A 53 15.36 6.02 -7.16
N ALA A 54 16.59 5.93 -6.63
CA ALA A 54 17.81 6.04 -7.42
C ALA A 54 17.91 4.94 -8.49
N LYS A 55 17.46 3.72 -8.17
CA LYS A 55 17.36 2.64 -9.16
C LYS A 55 16.39 2.98 -10.28
N ALA A 56 15.21 3.49 -9.97
CA ALA A 56 14.24 3.91 -10.98
C ALA A 56 14.79 5.02 -11.90
N GLU A 57 15.51 5.99 -11.33
CA GLU A 57 16.07 7.11 -12.07
C GLU A 57 17.13 6.69 -13.10
N GLN A 58 17.86 5.59 -12.87
CA GLN A 58 18.80 5.02 -13.85
C GLN A 58 18.12 4.59 -15.17
N TYR A 59 16.81 4.34 -15.12
CA TYR A 59 15.99 3.93 -16.26
C TYR A 59 15.05 5.05 -16.72
N GLU A 60 15.25 6.28 -16.25
CA GLU A 60 14.38 7.43 -16.51
C GLU A 60 12.93 7.20 -16.06
N LEU A 61 12.73 6.37 -15.02
CA LEU A 61 11.43 6.06 -14.43
C LEU A 61 11.15 6.94 -13.21
N ARG A 62 9.87 7.20 -12.97
CA ARG A 62 9.36 8.01 -11.86
C ARG A 62 8.56 7.13 -10.90
N LEU A 63 9.13 6.89 -9.72
CA LEU A 63 8.41 6.23 -8.62
C LEU A 63 7.36 7.19 -8.07
N MET A 64 6.09 6.92 -8.39
CA MET A 64 4.99 7.83 -8.08
C MET A 64 4.21 7.46 -6.83
N ALA A 65 4.10 6.17 -6.53
CA ALA A 65 3.37 5.70 -5.36
C ALA A 65 3.96 4.41 -4.78
N LEU A 66 3.80 4.24 -3.48
CA LEU A 66 3.97 2.97 -2.79
C LEU A 66 2.61 2.57 -2.19
N GLU A 67 2.15 1.35 -2.43
CA GLU A 67 0.82 0.88 -2.04
C GLU A 67 0.82 -0.64 -1.81
N ASN A 68 0.97 -1.21 -0.64
CA ASN A 68 0.76 -0.63 0.69
C ASN A 68 2.02 -0.76 1.54
N VAL A 69 2.02 -0.22 2.75
CA VAL A 69 2.94 -0.68 3.80
C VAL A 69 2.52 -2.08 4.29
N PRO A 70 3.43 -2.88 4.89
CA PRO A 70 3.05 -4.13 5.55
C PRO A 70 1.96 -3.91 6.60
N ILE A 71 0.96 -4.79 6.68
CA ILE A 71 -0.18 -4.67 7.61
C ILE A 71 0.29 -4.51 9.07
N SER A 72 1.38 -5.18 9.45
CA SER A 72 1.99 -5.08 10.78
C SER A 72 2.48 -3.68 11.16
N PHE A 73 2.55 -2.73 10.22
CA PHE A 73 2.91 -1.35 10.52
C PHE A 73 1.78 -0.61 11.24
N TYR A 74 0.52 -1.02 11.06
CA TYR A 74 -0.64 -0.25 11.51
C TYR A 74 -1.89 -1.08 11.88
N ASP A 75 -1.78 -2.40 12.02
CA ASP A 75 -2.89 -3.27 12.43
C ASP A 75 -3.45 -2.96 13.83
N LYS A 76 -2.62 -2.53 14.79
CA LYS A 76 -3.08 -2.10 16.11
C LYS A 76 -3.82 -0.77 16.03
N ILE A 77 -3.47 0.09 15.08
CA ILE A 77 -4.25 1.29 14.79
C ILE A 77 -5.62 0.90 14.25
N MET A 78 -5.68 0.08 13.20
CA MET A 78 -6.96 -0.34 12.58
C MET A 78 -7.93 -0.94 13.61
N LEU A 79 -7.41 -1.79 14.48
CA LEU A 79 -8.19 -2.54 15.47
C LEU A 79 -8.31 -1.83 16.83
N GLY A 80 -7.76 -0.62 17.00
CA GLY A 80 -7.85 0.14 18.25
C GLY A 80 -7.16 -0.55 19.43
N LEU A 81 -6.11 -1.33 19.18
CA LEU A 81 -5.43 -2.15 20.18
C LEU A 81 -4.30 -1.39 20.89
N ASN A 82 -3.80 -2.00 21.97
CA ASN A 82 -2.59 -1.54 22.64
C ASN A 82 -1.43 -1.36 21.63
N ARG A 83 -0.62 -0.32 21.85
CA ARG A 83 0.49 0.11 20.98
C ARG A 83 0.09 0.83 19.68
N ARG A 84 -1.19 1.18 19.48
CA ARG A 84 -1.61 2.03 18.33
C ARG A 84 -0.83 3.35 18.22
N GLU A 85 -0.53 3.98 19.35
CA GLU A 85 0.29 5.22 19.41
C GLU A 85 1.71 4.99 18.87
N GLN A 86 2.31 3.84 19.19
CA GLN A 86 3.64 3.51 18.71
C GLN A 86 3.64 3.25 17.19
N GLN A 87 2.63 2.53 16.70
CA GLN A 87 2.46 2.34 15.26
C GLN A 87 2.19 3.65 14.53
N LEU A 88 1.49 4.59 15.16
CA LEU A 88 1.27 5.91 14.58
C LEU A 88 2.60 6.64 14.39
N GLU A 89 3.51 6.59 15.36
CA GLU A 89 4.85 7.20 15.19
C GLU A 89 5.66 6.56 14.06
N TYR A 90 5.55 5.24 13.90
CA TYR A 90 6.20 4.52 12.79
C TYR A 90 5.60 4.89 11.42
N MET A 91 4.27 4.99 11.33
CA MET A 91 3.58 5.45 10.12
C MET A 91 3.92 6.90 9.80
N ALA A 92 3.91 7.78 10.79
CA ALA A 92 4.30 9.18 10.64
C ALA A 92 5.76 9.29 10.16
N THR A 93 6.67 8.47 10.70
CA THR A 93 8.06 8.41 10.25
C THR A 93 8.17 7.93 8.81
N THR A 94 7.45 6.88 8.43
CA THR A 94 7.36 6.38 7.06
C THR A 94 6.91 7.48 6.09
N VAL A 95 5.81 8.18 6.41
CA VAL A 95 5.27 9.28 5.59
C VAL A 95 6.28 10.43 5.47
N ARG A 96 6.90 10.87 6.57
CA ARG A 96 7.95 11.91 6.54
C ARG A 96 9.14 11.48 5.68
N ASN A 97 9.55 10.23 5.77
CA ASN A 97 10.67 9.70 4.98
C ASN A 97 10.35 9.62 3.49
N MET A 98 9.12 9.24 3.12
CA MET A 98 8.64 9.33 1.74
C MET A 98 8.69 10.77 1.22
N GLY A 99 8.24 11.74 2.03
CA GLY A 99 8.32 13.17 1.71
C GLY A 99 9.75 13.65 1.46
N LYS A 100 10.69 13.30 2.35
CA LYS A 100 12.13 13.63 2.20
C LYS A 100 12.74 13.11 0.90
N VAL A 101 12.34 11.91 0.47
CA VAL A 101 12.82 11.27 -0.77
C VAL A 101 12.07 11.79 -2.00
N GLY A 102 10.91 12.40 -1.82
CA GLY A 102 10.06 12.92 -2.90
C GLY A 102 9.18 11.86 -3.56
N ILE A 103 8.68 10.89 -2.77
CA ILE A 103 7.68 9.91 -3.22
C ILE A 103 6.29 10.46 -2.84
N PRO A 104 5.46 10.89 -3.81
CA PRO A 104 4.37 11.82 -3.53
C PRO A 104 3.04 11.16 -3.12
N ILE A 105 2.94 9.84 -3.15
CA ILE A 105 1.68 9.11 -2.87
C ILE A 105 1.97 7.89 -2.00
N LEU A 106 1.24 7.79 -0.89
CA LEU A 106 1.11 6.57 -0.10
C LEU A 106 -0.29 6.00 -0.30
N GLY A 107 -0.37 4.87 -1.00
CA GLY A 107 -1.58 4.05 -1.02
C GLY A 107 -1.66 3.18 0.25
N TYR A 108 -2.84 3.07 0.84
CA TYR A 108 -3.10 2.27 2.03
C TYR A 108 -4.54 1.73 2.02
N HIS A 109 -4.86 0.76 2.86
CA HIS A 109 -6.20 0.21 3.00
C HIS A 109 -6.62 0.16 4.48
N TRP A 110 -7.90 -0.07 4.76
CA TRP A 110 -8.42 -0.20 6.13
C TRP A 110 -8.98 -1.60 6.41
N ILE A 111 -8.30 -2.61 5.84
CA ILE A 111 -8.76 -4.02 5.78
C ILE A 111 -7.81 -4.90 6.59
N PRO A 112 -7.99 -5.05 7.92
CA PRO A 112 -7.04 -5.79 8.77
C PRO A 112 -7.00 -7.29 8.40
N ASN A 113 -8.10 -7.87 7.93
CA ASN A 113 -8.20 -9.28 7.57
C ASN A 113 -7.79 -9.59 6.12
N SER A 114 -7.13 -8.64 5.43
CA SER A 114 -6.73 -8.73 4.02
C SER A 114 -7.91 -8.92 3.05
N VAL A 115 -7.60 -8.85 1.76
CA VAL A 115 -8.59 -8.99 0.70
C VAL A 115 -8.93 -10.47 0.47
N TRP A 116 -10.22 -10.80 0.49
CA TRP A 116 -10.68 -12.19 0.36
C TRP A 116 -10.80 -12.62 -1.11
N ARG A 117 -10.37 -13.85 -1.39
CA ARG A 117 -10.42 -14.50 -2.71
C ARG A 117 -10.73 -15.99 -2.54
N THR A 118 -11.48 -16.55 -3.48
CA THR A 118 -11.57 -18.00 -3.61
C THR A 118 -10.22 -18.54 -4.12
N PRO A 119 -9.61 -19.55 -3.48
CA PRO A 119 -8.23 -19.98 -3.78
C PRO A 119 -7.99 -20.37 -5.24
N GLU A 120 -8.96 -20.99 -5.89
CA GLU A 120 -8.84 -21.39 -7.28
C GLU A 120 -9.34 -20.28 -8.23
N PRO A 121 -8.52 -19.78 -9.17
CA PRO A 121 -8.98 -18.88 -10.21
C PRO A 121 -10.06 -19.53 -11.10
N ALA A 122 -11.05 -18.74 -11.53
CA ALA A 122 -11.99 -19.19 -12.56
C ALA A 122 -11.32 -19.29 -13.93
N THR A 123 -11.73 -20.26 -14.73
CA THR A 123 -11.50 -20.23 -16.18
C THR A 123 -12.53 -19.30 -16.80
N VAL A 124 -12.06 -18.27 -17.51
CA VAL A 124 -12.90 -17.31 -18.22
C VAL A 124 -12.76 -17.47 -19.74
N ARG A 125 -13.34 -16.53 -20.50
CA ARG A 125 -13.34 -16.56 -21.97
C ARG A 125 -11.93 -16.77 -22.53
N GLY A 126 -11.81 -17.66 -23.52
CA GLY A 126 -10.53 -17.95 -24.18
C GLY A 126 -9.58 -18.82 -23.36
N GLY A 127 -10.05 -19.45 -22.28
CA GLY A 127 -9.21 -20.33 -21.44
C GLY A 127 -8.33 -19.58 -20.43
N ALA A 128 -8.45 -18.25 -20.34
CA ALA A 128 -7.71 -17.44 -19.39
C ALA A 128 -8.14 -17.72 -17.93
N LYS A 129 -7.28 -17.34 -16.98
CA LYS A 129 -7.54 -17.45 -15.55
C LYS A 129 -7.82 -16.07 -14.95
N ALA A 130 -8.84 -15.99 -14.10
CA ALA A 130 -9.20 -14.76 -13.39
C ALA A 130 -9.51 -15.05 -11.92
N SER A 131 -9.23 -14.09 -11.04
CA SER A 131 -9.63 -14.16 -9.64
C SER A 131 -11.16 -14.21 -9.52
N ARG A 132 -11.66 -14.89 -8.48
CA ARG A 132 -13.09 -14.92 -8.14
C ARG A 132 -13.30 -14.89 -6.63
N PHE A 133 -14.52 -14.61 -6.22
CA PHE A 133 -14.96 -14.68 -4.83
C PHE A 133 -16.35 -15.33 -4.77
N GLU A 134 -16.47 -16.34 -3.93
CA GLU A 134 -17.72 -17.04 -3.62
C GLU A 134 -17.93 -16.93 -2.11
N LEU A 135 -19.08 -16.39 -1.67
CA LEU A 135 -19.31 -16.11 -0.25
C LEU A 135 -19.52 -17.37 0.59
N ALA A 136 -20.21 -18.38 0.06
CA ALA A 136 -20.69 -19.53 0.83
C ALA A 136 -19.58 -20.27 1.62
N PRO A 137 -18.37 -20.51 1.09
CA PRO A 137 -17.27 -21.12 1.83
C PRO A 137 -16.70 -20.29 2.98
N HIS A 138 -17.05 -19.01 3.10
CA HIS A 138 -16.48 -18.08 4.08
C HIS A 138 -17.42 -17.72 5.23
N VAL A 139 -18.69 -18.13 5.17
CA VAL A 139 -19.71 -17.75 6.17
C VAL A 139 -19.35 -18.24 7.58
N ASP A 140 -18.79 -19.43 7.69
CA ASP A 140 -18.44 -20.06 8.97
C ASP A 140 -16.93 -19.97 9.28
N ALA A 141 -16.22 -19.04 8.64
CA ALA A 141 -14.78 -18.87 8.88
C ALA A 141 -14.52 -18.39 10.32
N PRO A 142 -13.45 -18.89 10.97
CA PRO A 142 -13.08 -18.41 12.30
C PRO A 142 -12.72 -16.93 12.27
N LEU A 143 -13.01 -16.22 13.35
CA LEU A 143 -12.69 -14.81 13.51
C LEU A 143 -11.18 -14.58 13.43
N SER A 144 -10.73 -13.76 12.49
CA SER A 144 -9.31 -13.49 12.24
C SER A 144 -8.58 -12.86 13.44
N PHE A 145 -9.33 -12.22 14.33
CA PHE A 145 -8.79 -11.48 15.49
C PHE A 145 -9.44 -11.89 16.81
N GLY A 146 -10.03 -13.09 16.88
CA GLY A 146 -10.60 -13.67 18.10
C GLY A 146 -11.89 -13.02 18.61
N ARG A 147 -12.33 -11.91 18.01
CA ARG A 147 -13.62 -11.26 18.28
C ARG A 147 -14.14 -10.55 17.03
N GLU A 148 -15.42 -10.20 17.08
CA GLU A 148 -16.01 -9.27 16.12
C GLU A 148 -15.66 -7.83 16.50
N PHE A 149 -15.42 -7.01 15.48
CA PHE A 149 -15.24 -5.56 15.59
C PHE A 149 -16.42 -4.91 14.88
N THR A 150 -17.11 -4.01 15.57
CA THR A 150 -18.28 -3.31 15.03
C THR A 150 -17.85 -2.28 13.99
N ALA A 151 -18.76 -1.92 13.08
CA ALA A 151 -18.50 -0.86 12.11
C ALA A 151 -18.18 0.48 12.81
N GLU A 152 -18.85 0.78 13.92
CA GLU A 152 -18.60 1.99 14.73
C GLU A 152 -17.18 2.00 15.29
N GLU A 153 -16.72 0.89 15.91
CA GLU A 153 -15.33 0.77 16.38
C GLU A 153 -14.31 1.00 15.25
N MET A 154 -14.57 0.42 14.06
CA MET A 154 -13.67 0.56 12.92
C MET A 154 -13.62 2.00 12.39
N TRP A 155 -14.76 2.70 12.38
CA TRP A 155 -14.85 4.12 12.02
C TRP A 155 -14.15 5.02 13.04
N ASP A 156 -14.37 4.78 14.33
CA ASP A 156 -13.72 5.54 15.40
C ASP A 156 -12.19 5.43 15.32
N ASN A 157 -11.68 4.22 15.09
CA ASN A 157 -10.25 3.99 14.88
C ASN A 157 -9.73 4.68 13.61
N TYR A 158 -10.52 4.70 12.53
CA TYR A 158 -10.15 5.36 11.28
C TYR A 158 -10.08 6.88 11.43
N CYS A 159 -11.10 7.49 12.02
CA CYS A 159 -11.11 8.92 12.34
C CYS A 159 -9.94 9.28 13.26
N TRP A 160 -9.70 8.48 14.31
CA TRP A 160 -8.57 8.67 15.22
C TRP A 160 -7.23 8.69 14.49
N TYR A 161 -7.04 7.81 13.51
CA TYR A 161 -5.84 7.76 12.69
C TYR A 161 -5.72 8.96 11.74
N LEU A 162 -6.79 9.27 10.99
CA LEU A 162 -6.80 10.36 10.02
C LEU A 162 -6.50 11.72 10.67
N ASP A 163 -7.11 12.02 11.82
CA ASP A 163 -6.88 13.25 12.58
C ASP A 163 -5.40 13.48 12.91
N ARG A 164 -4.60 12.40 12.95
CA ARG A 164 -3.19 12.42 13.36
C ARG A 164 -2.22 12.27 12.20
N ILE A 165 -2.54 11.45 11.21
CA ILE A 165 -1.64 11.20 10.07
C ILE A 165 -1.78 12.25 8.98
N LEU A 166 -2.98 12.84 8.79
CA LEU A 166 -3.20 13.82 7.72
C LEU A 166 -2.29 15.05 7.85
N PRO A 167 -2.13 15.69 9.03
CA PRO A 167 -1.19 16.81 9.18
C PRO A 167 0.26 16.44 8.83
N VAL A 168 0.67 15.22 9.16
CA VAL A 168 2.01 14.71 8.84
C VAL A 168 2.19 14.53 7.33
N ALA A 169 1.16 14.01 6.65
CA ALA A 169 1.16 13.82 5.21
C ALA A 169 1.18 15.16 4.46
N GLU A 170 0.40 16.14 4.92
CA GLU A 170 0.39 17.51 4.40
C GLU A 170 1.76 18.19 4.55
N GLU A 171 2.36 18.14 5.74
CA GLU A 171 3.69 18.70 6.00
C GLU A 171 4.77 18.02 5.14
N ALA A 172 4.69 16.69 4.97
CA ALA A 172 5.62 15.91 4.17
C ALA A 172 5.40 16.06 2.65
N GLY A 173 4.31 16.70 2.21
CA GLY A 173 3.94 16.78 0.79
C GLY A 173 3.54 15.43 0.18
N VAL A 174 3.07 14.49 1.00
CA VAL A 174 2.63 13.14 0.59
C VAL A 174 1.12 13.07 0.58
N ARG A 175 0.53 12.62 -0.52
CA ARG A 175 -0.91 12.37 -0.60
C ARG A 175 -1.23 10.97 -0.13
N LEU A 176 -2.18 10.84 0.78
CA LEU A 176 -2.73 9.55 1.19
C LEU A 176 -3.83 9.14 0.21
N ALA A 177 -3.79 7.90 -0.29
CA ALA A 177 -4.77 7.34 -1.20
C ALA A 177 -5.36 6.07 -0.58
N LEU A 178 -6.58 6.17 -0.04
CA LEU A 178 -7.28 5.02 0.54
C LEU A 178 -7.79 4.11 -0.59
N HIS A 179 -7.37 2.85 -0.55
CA HIS A 179 -7.91 1.78 -1.39
C HIS A 179 -9.23 1.28 -0.77
N PRO A 180 -10.31 1.11 -1.57
CA PRO A 180 -11.59 0.58 -1.08
C PRO A 180 -11.50 -0.90 -0.69
N ASP A 181 -12.48 -1.36 0.08
CA ASP A 181 -12.65 -2.78 0.42
C ASP A 181 -12.99 -3.66 -0.80
#